data_AF-A0A2H0UFC1-F1
#
_entry.id   AF-A0A2H0UFC1-F1
#
_cell.length_a   1.000
_cell.length_b   1.000
_cell.length_c   1.000
_cell.angle_alpha   90.00
_cell.angle_beta   90.00
_cell.angle_gamma   90.00
#
_symmetry.space_group_name_H-M   'P 1'
#
loop_
_entity.id
_entity.type
_entity.pdbx_description
1 polymer ?
#
loop_
_entity_poly.entity_id
_entity_poly.type
_entity_poly.pdbx_seq_one_letter_code
_entity_poly.pdbx_strand_id
1 'polypeptide(L)'
;MRFIIFSFVALVFIATPFIASADVFTGSLVPECDGGGFGPYCQACDLMVLVQNIINFAVYAAIVVATLMFVYAGFLNVTAVAGGAEQLKKARGIFIKVFIGLVIILASWLIVDLIMKTFIGSNFNRDFGPWNEIQCTGFDVVESRGITGGGDGIVTVDELPRGTDNNEAFARNVLSHNGVRVNKLPCSGSTSNCTDVGGLKPETLQFATYLGSEVNCASTTHCLVITGGSENHSHSCCLHRDGHKIDLRLNNDINSFFTNNFRRDGSRGGDPLYRGTFRLGNSNVPVIAVRENDHWDVCVNPPSGDTDC
;
A
#
# COMPACT_ATOMS: atom_id res chain seq x y z
N MET A 1 33.15 48.38 -0.82
CA MET A 1 31.89 47.90 -0.19
C MET A 1 30.82 47.50 -1.20
N ARG A 2 30.45 48.31 -2.21
CA ARG A 2 29.41 47.96 -3.20
C ARG A 2 29.71 46.68 -4.02
N PHE A 3 30.95 46.49 -4.47
CA PHE A 3 31.37 45.27 -5.19
C PHE A 3 31.37 44.01 -4.32
N ILE A 4 31.64 44.14 -3.02
CA ILE A 4 31.67 43.01 -2.08
C ILE A 4 30.26 42.53 -1.79
N ILE A 5 29.28 43.45 -1.69
CA ILE A 5 27.86 43.09 -1.48
C ILE A 5 27.29 42.39 -2.72
N PHE A 6 27.59 42.87 -3.93
CA PHE A 6 27.16 42.19 -5.17
C PHE A 6 27.81 40.81 -5.34
N SER A 7 29.11 40.69 -5.02
CA SER A 7 29.82 39.42 -5.07
C SER A 7 29.32 38.42 -4.02
N PHE A 8 28.99 38.88 -2.82
CA PHE A 8 28.47 38.05 -1.75
C PHE A 8 27.03 37.58 -2.03
N VAL A 9 26.17 38.46 -2.56
CA VAL A 9 24.79 38.10 -2.97
C VAL A 9 24.79 37.13 -4.15
N ALA A 10 25.67 37.33 -5.15
CA ALA A 10 25.83 36.40 -6.26
C ALA A 10 26.35 35.03 -5.80
N LEU A 11 27.30 35.00 -4.85
CA LEU A 11 27.87 33.76 -4.32
C LEU A 11 26.86 32.99 -3.44
N VAL A 12 25.99 33.69 -2.72
CA VAL A 12 24.86 33.08 -2.00
C VAL A 12 23.82 32.52 -2.97
N PHE A 13 23.46 33.24 -4.05
CA PHE A 13 22.51 32.76 -5.07
C PHE A 13 23.04 31.58 -5.91
N ILE A 14 24.36 31.47 -6.08
CA ILE A 14 25.02 30.37 -6.79
C ILE A 14 25.25 29.16 -5.85
N ALA A 15 25.37 29.38 -4.53
CA ALA A 15 25.52 28.31 -3.53
C ALA A 15 24.18 27.75 -3.01
N THR A 16 23.04 28.41 -3.27
CA THR A 16 21.71 27.94 -2.84
C THR A 16 21.16 26.67 -3.50
N PRO A 17 21.62 26.13 -4.65
CA PRO A 17 21.08 24.86 -5.13
C PRO A 17 21.60 23.66 -4.31
N PHE A 18 22.45 23.84 -3.29
CA PHE A 18 22.96 22.72 -2.48
C PHE A 18 22.12 22.36 -1.26
N ILE A 19 21.17 23.20 -0.82
CA ILE A 19 20.35 22.91 0.39
C ILE A 19 18.84 22.93 0.08
N ALA A 20 18.44 23.56 -1.03
CA ALA A 20 17.09 23.35 -1.55
C ALA A 20 17.12 22.09 -2.42
N SER A 21 16.75 20.95 -1.84
CA SER A 21 16.00 19.94 -2.58
C SER A 21 14.68 20.58 -3.01
N ALA A 22 14.75 21.52 -3.96
CA ALA A 22 13.60 21.87 -4.74
C ALA A 22 13.32 20.60 -5.53
N ASP A 23 12.32 19.85 -5.09
CA ASP A 23 11.61 18.93 -5.95
C ASP A 23 11.17 19.76 -7.15
N VAL A 24 12.03 19.81 -8.17
CA VAL A 24 11.62 20.21 -9.50
C VAL A 24 10.45 19.31 -9.80
N PHE A 25 9.31 19.89 -10.17
CA PHE A 25 8.14 19.13 -10.53
C PHE A 25 8.46 18.31 -11.79
N THR A 26 9.08 17.13 -11.60
CA THR A 26 9.46 16.18 -12.65
C THR A 26 8.39 15.11 -12.84
N GLY A 27 7.37 15.10 -11.97
CA GLY A 27 6.20 14.23 -12.10
C GLY A 27 5.19 14.79 -13.10
N SER A 28 4.40 13.90 -13.70
CA SER A 28 3.21 14.31 -14.46
C SER A 28 2.16 14.90 -13.51
N LEU A 29 1.51 16.00 -13.92
CA LEU A 29 0.43 16.63 -13.12
C LEU A 29 -0.73 15.68 -12.91
N VAL A 30 -1.15 15.04 -13.99
CA VAL A 30 -2.11 13.95 -13.95
C VAL A 30 -1.30 12.68 -13.74
N PRO A 31 -1.48 11.95 -12.62
CA PRO A 31 -0.87 10.64 -12.49
C PRO A 31 -1.31 9.78 -13.67
N GLU A 32 -0.40 8.96 -14.21
CA GLU A 32 -0.71 8.10 -15.34
C GLU A 32 -1.74 7.04 -14.90
N CYS A 33 -3.03 7.34 -15.10
CA CYS A 33 -4.04 6.31 -15.19
C CYS A 33 -3.86 5.63 -16.55
N ASP A 34 -3.26 4.44 -16.59
CA ASP A 34 -3.08 3.69 -17.82
C ASP A 34 -4.45 3.25 -18.39
N GLY A 35 -5.02 4.09 -19.26
CA GLY A 35 -6.19 3.82 -20.08
C GLY A 35 -5.85 3.12 -21.39
N GLY A 36 -4.65 2.55 -21.53
CA GLY A 36 -4.14 1.89 -22.73
C GLY A 36 -4.27 0.37 -22.70
N GLY A 37 -5.49 -0.16 -22.57
CA GLY A 37 -5.75 -1.60 -22.70
C GLY A 37 -5.63 -2.37 -21.38
N PHE A 38 -6.79 -2.71 -20.81
CA PHE A 38 -6.96 -3.60 -19.65
C PHE A 38 -6.19 -3.19 -18.38
N GLY A 39 -6.48 -2.01 -17.82
CA GLY A 39 -5.98 -1.56 -16.50
C GLY A 39 -6.98 -0.96 -15.52
N PRO A 40 -6.69 -0.90 -14.19
CA PRO A 40 -7.68 -0.63 -13.17
C PRO A 40 -8.14 0.81 -13.32
N TYR A 41 -9.39 1.04 -12.98
CA TYR A 41 -9.97 2.38 -13.02
C TYR A 41 -9.20 3.30 -12.06
N CYS A 42 -9.10 4.60 -12.37
CA CYS A 42 -8.48 5.56 -11.44
C CYS A 42 -9.18 5.43 -10.07
N GLN A 43 -8.43 5.06 -9.05
CA GLN A 43 -8.97 4.84 -7.71
C GLN A 43 -9.05 6.16 -6.95
N ALA A 44 -9.76 6.16 -5.81
CA ALA A 44 -9.78 7.31 -4.91
C ALA A 44 -8.37 7.74 -4.45
N CYS A 45 -7.42 6.80 -4.37
CA CYS A 45 -6.01 7.11 -4.15
C CYS A 45 -5.42 7.96 -5.28
N ASP A 46 -5.65 7.62 -6.55
CA ASP A 46 -5.11 8.38 -7.70
C ASP A 46 -5.67 9.80 -7.75
N LEU A 47 -6.92 9.99 -7.29
CA LEU A 47 -7.50 11.33 -7.10
C LEU A 47 -6.77 12.11 -6.00
N MET A 48 -6.43 11.48 -4.89
CA MET A 48 -5.68 12.12 -3.80
C MET A 48 -4.24 12.44 -4.25
N VAL A 49 -3.61 11.58 -5.04
CA VAL A 49 -2.31 11.84 -5.67
C VAL A 49 -2.41 13.02 -6.65
N LEU A 50 -3.45 13.08 -7.47
CA LEU A 50 -3.71 14.23 -8.36
C LEU A 50 -3.86 15.53 -7.57
N VAL A 51 -4.64 15.52 -6.48
CA VAL A 51 -4.79 16.69 -5.61
C VAL A 51 -3.43 17.12 -5.04
N GLN A 52 -2.62 16.17 -4.59
CA GLN A 52 -1.28 16.45 -4.09
C GLN A 52 -0.36 17.04 -5.18
N ASN A 53 -0.42 16.51 -6.40
CA ASN A 53 0.33 17.03 -7.55
C ASN A 53 -0.10 18.46 -7.91
N ILE A 54 -1.40 18.77 -7.87
CA ILE A 54 -1.93 20.12 -8.11
C ILE A 54 -1.44 21.08 -7.03
N ILE A 55 -1.49 20.67 -5.76
CA ILE A 55 -1.00 21.50 -4.64
C ILE A 55 0.50 21.75 -4.81
N ASN A 56 1.29 20.72 -5.10
CA ASN A 56 2.74 20.83 -5.30
C ASN A 56 3.06 21.74 -6.50
N PHE A 57 2.35 21.59 -7.61
CA PHE A 57 2.49 22.47 -8.78
C PHE A 57 2.14 23.93 -8.46
N ALA A 58 1.03 24.16 -7.74
CA ALA A 58 0.62 25.51 -7.35
C ALA A 58 1.63 26.17 -6.40
N VAL A 59 2.18 25.41 -5.44
CA VAL A 59 3.24 25.89 -4.54
C VAL A 59 4.51 26.23 -5.32
N TYR A 60 4.93 25.36 -6.25
CA TYR A 60 6.07 25.63 -7.13
C TYR A 60 5.87 26.90 -7.96
N ALA A 61 4.71 27.04 -8.62
CA ALA A 61 4.37 28.23 -9.40
C ALA A 61 4.36 29.50 -8.52
N ALA A 62 3.83 29.42 -7.29
CA ALA A 62 3.83 30.54 -6.35
C ALA A 62 5.25 30.97 -5.96
N ILE A 63 6.16 30.01 -5.74
CA ILE A 63 7.57 30.30 -5.43
C ILE A 63 8.26 31.00 -6.61
N VAL A 64 8.02 30.56 -7.84
CA VAL A 64 8.58 31.20 -9.05
C VAL A 64 8.08 32.64 -9.16
N VAL A 65 6.77 32.87 -9.02
CA VAL A 65 6.19 34.23 -9.05
C VAL A 65 6.73 35.10 -7.94
N ALA A 66 6.82 34.58 -6.71
CA ALA A 66 7.39 35.31 -5.57
C ALA A 66 8.84 35.71 -5.83
N THR A 67 9.63 34.81 -6.41
CA THR A 67 11.04 35.07 -6.78
C THR A 67 11.13 36.20 -7.80
N LEU A 68 10.30 36.20 -8.85
CA LEU A 68 10.26 37.29 -9.83
C LEU A 68 9.85 38.63 -9.21
N MET A 69 8.87 38.62 -8.30
CA MET A 69 8.46 39.83 -7.58
C MET A 69 9.57 40.36 -6.67
N PHE A 70 10.35 39.49 -6.02
CA PHE A 70 11.51 39.88 -5.24
C PHE A 70 12.62 40.46 -6.10
N VAL A 71 12.90 39.88 -7.27
CA VAL A 71 13.87 40.42 -8.23
C VAL A 71 13.43 41.80 -8.72
N TYR A 72 12.14 41.97 -9.05
CA TYR A 72 11.59 43.27 -9.46
C TYR A 72 11.66 44.31 -8.33
N ALA A 73 11.31 43.94 -7.10
CA ALA A 73 11.42 44.81 -5.94
C ALA A 73 12.88 45.17 -5.64
N GLY A 74 13.81 44.23 -5.81
CA GLY A 74 15.25 44.44 -5.69
C GLY A 74 15.77 45.42 -6.75
N PHE A 75 15.38 45.24 -8.01
CA PHE A 75 15.74 46.15 -9.10
C PHE A 75 15.21 47.56 -8.86
N LEU A 76 13.94 47.69 -8.45
CA LEU A 76 13.35 48.98 -8.10
C LEU A 76 14.09 49.66 -6.94
N ASN A 77 14.54 48.88 -5.94
CA ASN A 77 15.30 49.40 -4.81
C ASN A 77 16.70 49.88 -5.23
N VAL A 78 17.37 49.18 -6.14
CA VAL A 78 18.70 49.57 -6.66
C VAL A 78 18.60 50.79 -7.60
N THR A 79 17.53 50.88 -8.39
CA THR A 79 17.30 51.99 -9.33
C THR A 79 16.65 53.22 -8.69
N ALA A 80 16.13 53.10 -7.46
CA ALA A 80 15.57 54.22 -6.69
C ALA A 80 16.56 55.36 -6.44
N VAL A 81 17.88 55.14 -6.62
CA VAL A 81 18.90 56.19 -6.59
C VAL A 81 18.66 57.28 -7.66
N ALA A 82 18.01 56.93 -8.78
CA ALA A 82 17.64 57.87 -9.85
C ALA A 82 16.20 58.43 -9.73
N GLY A 83 15.34 57.83 -8.89
CA GLY A 83 13.89 58.08 -8.86
C GLY A 83 13.32 58.65 -7.54
N GLY A 84 14.14 58.87 -6.52
CA GLY A 84 13.74 59.53 -5.26
C GLY A 84 12.99 58.65 -4.24
N ALA A 85 12.53 59.27 -3.14
CA ALA A 85 11.93 58.58 -1.98
C ALA A 85 10.64 57.78 -2.31
N GLU A 86 9.96 58.13 -3.39
CA GLU A 86 8.72 57.49 -3.84
C GLU A 86 8.96 56.05 -4.33
N GLN A 87 10.02 55.81 -5.10
CA GLN A 87 10.37 54.46 -5.56
C GLN A 87 10.80 53.55 -4.40
N LEU A 88 11.45 54.13 -3.39
CA LEU A 88 11.86 53.43 -2.18
C LEU A 88 10.65 52.98 -1.34
N LYS A 89 9.63 53.85 -1.24
CA LYS A 89 8.36 53.51 -0.59
C LYS A 89 7.61 52.41 -1.34
N LYS A 90 7.62 52.45 -2.69
CA LYS A 90 7.01 51.43 -3.55
C LYS A 90 7.69 50.07 -3.40
N ALA A 91 9.03 50.02 -3.39
CA ALA A 91 9.79 48.79 -3.18
C ALA A 91 9.48 48.15 -1.82
N ARG A 92 9.50 48.92 -0.72
CA ARG A 92 9.15 48.42 0.63
C ARG A 92 7.72 47.89 0.70
N GLY A 93 6.78 48.54 0.01
CA GLY A 93 5.40 48.08 -0.08
C GLY A 93 5.27 46.70 -0.73
N ILE A 94 6.11 46.39 -1.73
CA ILE A 94 6.13 45.06 -2.36
C ILE A 94 6.73 44.03 -1.40
N PHE A 95 7.85 44.35 -0.74
CA PHE A 95 8.48 43.43 0.23
C PHE A 95 7.52 42.99 1.35
N ILE A 96 6.78 43.93 1.95
CA ILE A 96 5.84 43.62 3.03
C ILE A 96 4.68 42.74 2.53
N LYS A 97 4.16 43.01 1.32
CA LYS A 97 3.09 42.20 0.73
C LYS A 97 3.52 40.77 0.48
N VAL A 98 4.73 40.57 -0.06
CA VAL A 98 5.27 39.22 -0.29
C VAL A 98 5.55 38.50 1.03
N PHE A 99 6.10 39.21 2.03
CA PHE A 99 6.34 38.66 3.36
C PHE A 99 5.05 38.17 4.04
N ILE A 100 3.97 38.96 3.99
CA ILE A 100 2.66 38.57 4.52
C ILE A 100 2.14 37.33 3.79
N GLY A 101 2.30 37.26 2.46
CA GLY A 101 1.93 36.07 1.68
C GLY A 101 2.63 34.80 2.15
N LEU A 102 3.94 34.88 2.42
CA LEU A 102 4.73 33.76 2.92
C LEU A 102 4.27 33.31 4.31
N VAL A 103 3.98 34.26 5.21
CA VAL A 103 3.45 33.97 6.55
C VAL A 103 2.10 33.25 6.46
N ILE A 104 1.21 33.66 5.56
CA ILE A 104 -0.10 33.02 5.37
C ILE A 104 0.03 31.59 4.87
N ILE A 105 0.95 31.32 3.94
CA ILE A 105 1.20 29.96 3.42
C ILE A 105 1.70 29.04 4.55
N LEU A 106 2.68 29.50 5.33
CA LEU A 106 3.20 28.72 6.47
C LEU A 106 2.15 28.50 7.56
N ALA A 107 1.35 29.52 7.87
CA ALA A 107 0.26 29.40 8.84
C ALA A 107 -0.82 28.40 8.37
N SER A 108 -1.19 28.46 7.09
CA SER A 108 -2.15 27.52 6.49
C SER A 108 -1.66 26.07 6.59
N TRP A 109 -0.37 25.84 6.30
CA TRP A 109 0.23 24.51 6.40
C TRP A 109 0.18 23.97 7.84
N LEU A 110 0.54 24.80 8.83
CA LEU A 110 0.56 24.40 10.24
C LEU A 110 -0.85 24.14 10.80
N ILE A 111 -1.85 24.89 10.35
CA ILE A 111 -3.24 24.69 10.76
C ILE A 111 -3.77 23.35 10.26
N VAL A 112 -3.54 23.00 8.98
CA VAL A 112 -3.97 21.71 8.41
C VAL A 112 -3.28 20.56 9.14
N ASP A 113 -1.97 20.66 9.36
CA ASP A 113 -1.20 19.66 10.10
C ASP A 113 -1.74 19.43 11.52
N LEU A 114 -2.05 20.51 12.24
CA LEU A 114 -2.64 20.45 13.58
C LEU A 114 -4.00 19.76 13.58
N ILE A 115 -4.88 20.07 12.61
CA ILE A 115 -6.20 19.46 12.51
C ILE A 115 -6.07 17.96 12.24
N MET A 116 -5.27 17.57 11.24
CA MET A 116 -5.08 16.16 10.87
C MET A 116 -4.58 15.33 12.07
N LYS A 117 -3.59 15.85 12.82
CA LYS A 117 -3.02 15.18 13.99
C LYS A 117 -3.96 15.14 15.20
N THR A 118 -4.93 16.06 15.29
CA THR A 118 -5.89 16.10 16.41
C THR A 118 -7.07 15.15 16.17
N PHE A 119 -7.51 15.00 14.93
CA PHE A 119 -8.72 14.24 14.58
C PHE A 119 -8.45 12.80 14.11
N ILE A 120 -7.27 12.51 13.56
CA ILE A 120 -6.91 11.17 13.10
C ILE A 120 -6.21 10.45 14.26
N GLY A 121 -6.85 9.40 14.80
CA GLY A 121 -6.50 8.75 16.08
C GLY A 121 -5.10 8.14 16.19
N SER A 122 -4.83 7.46 17.31
CA SER A 122 -3.52 6.98 17.80
C SER A 122 -2.66 6.10 16.87
N ASN A 123 -3.15 5.77 15.68
CA ASN A 123 -2.43 4.97 14.68
C ASN A 123 -1.71 5.83 13.62
N PHE A 124 -1.83 7.16 13.68
CA PHE A 124 -1.13 8.08 12.78
C PHE A 124 0.20 8.53 13.37
N ASN A 125 1.25 8.58 12.54
CA ASN A 125 2.59 8.97 13.00
C ASN A 125 2.53 10.38 13.65
N ARG A 126 2.89 10.45 14.94
CA ARG A 126 2.92 11.70 15.74
C ARG A 126 4.17 12.53 15.46
N ASP A 127 5.04 12.05 14.58
CA ASP A 127 6.27 12.73 14.21
C ASP A 127 5.99 14.10 13.56
N PHE A 128 6.91 15.04 13.79
CA PHE A 128 6.91 16.35 13.13
C PHE A 128 7.35 16.18 11.66
N GLY A 129 6.39 15.80 10.81
CA GLY A 129 6.57 15.69 9.36
C GLY A 129 5.43 16.34 8.57
N PRO A 130 5.62 16.58 7.26
CA PRO A 130 4.58 17.12 6.38
C PRO A 130 3.41 16.15 6.23
N TRP A 131 2.19 16.67 6.37
CA TRP A 131 0.95 15.94 6.06
C TRP A 131 0.80 15.54 4.58
N ASN A 132 1.71 15.99 3.70
CA ASN A 132 1.64 15.79 2.25
C ASN A 132 2.11 14.40 1.80
N GLU A 133 2.67 13.60 2.71
CA GLU A 133 3.07 12.22 2.41
C GLU A 133 1.85 11.31 2.49
N ILE A 134 1.07 11.30 1.40
CA ILE A 134 -0.11 10.44 1.28
C ILE A 134 0.39 9.01 1.05
N GLN A 135 0.43 8.21 2.12
CA GLN A 135 0.62 6.78 1.98
C GLN A 135 -0.70 6.16 1.51
N CYS A 136 -0.79 5.93 0.20
CA CYS A 136 -1.82 5.05 -0.34
C CYS A 136 -1.48 3.60 0.03
N THR A 137 -1.73 3.23 1.28
CA THR A 137 -1.94 1.82 1.63
C THR A 137 -3.29 1.48 1.03
N GLY A 138 -3.30 0.67 -0.04
CA GLY A 138 -4.53 0.23 -0.65
C GLY A 138 -5.50 -0.26 0.43
N PHE A 139 -6.74 0.22 0.39
CA PHE A 139 -7.80 -0.57 0.99
C PHE A 139 -7.87 -1.83 0.13
N ASP A 140 -7.54 -2.99 0.71
CA ASP A 140 -7.57 -4.27 0.03
C ASP A 140 -8.98 -4.54 -0.54
N VAL A 141 -9.16 -4.23 -1.81
CA VAL A 141 -10.00 -5.02 -2.69
C VAL A 141 -9.11 -5.40 -3.85
N VAL A 142 -8.85 -6.69 -3.97
CA VAL A 142 -8.23 -7.32 -5.12
C VAL A 142 -8.91 -6.78 -6.39
N GLU A 143 -8.26 -5.83 -7.08
CA GLU A 143 -8.71 -5.39 -8.39
C GLU A 143 -8.22 -6.42 -9.41
N SER A 144 -9.12 -7.35 -9.69
CA SER A 144 -9.05 -8.31 -10.79
C SER A 144 -8.86 -7.59 -12.13
N ARG A 145 -7.66 -7.66 -12.71
CA ARG A 145 -7.53 -7.44 -14.16
C ARG A 145 -7.83 -8.74 -14.90
N GLY A 146 -9.04 -8.80 -15.42
CA GLY A 146 -9.35 -9.48 -16.68
C GLY A 146 -10.45 -10.53 -16.59
N ILE A 147 -11.71 -10.15 -16.85
CA ILE A 147 -12.59 -10.77 -17.87
C ILE A 147 -13.60 -9.70 -18.32
N THR A 148 -13.67 -9.45 -19.62
CA THR A 148 -14.73 -8.69 -20.28
C THR A 148 -16.03 -9.48 -20.29
N GLY A 149 -17.12 -8.92 -19.75
CA GLY A 149 -18.47 -9.44 -19.92
C GLY A 149 -19.39 -8.92 -18.83
N GLY A 150 -20.43 -8.17 -19.21
CA GLY A 150 -21.27 -7.44 -18.26
C GLY A 150 -22.23 -8.30 -17.44
N GLY A 151 -22.71 -7.70 -16.35
CA GLY A 151 -23.82 -8.20 -15.53
C GLY A 151 -23.44 -8.34 -14.05
N ASP A 152 -24.03 -7.50 -13.20
CA ASP A 152 -24.09 -7.56 -11.73
C ASP A 152 -22.84 -8.03 -10.97
N GLY A 153 -22.07 -7.04 -10.49
CA GLY A 153 -20.85 -7.20 -9.71
C GLY A 153 -21.06 -7.75 -8.31
N ILE A 154 -21.22 -9.08 -8.23
CA ILE A 154 -20.75 -9.90 -7.11
C ILE A 154 -19.81 -10.93 -7.74
N VAL A 155 -18.50 -10.71 -7.67
CA VAL A 155 -17.51 -11.74 -8.03
C VAL A 155 -17.47 -12.72 -6.86
N THR A 156 -18.22 -13.81 -7.02
CA THR A 156 -17.98 -15.01 -6.23
C THR A 156 -16.69 -15.66 -6.72
N VAL A 157 -16.12 -16.42 -5.80
CA VAL A 157 -14.84 -17.12 -5.79
C VAL A 157 -14.82 -18.32 -6.78
N ASP A 158 -15.64 -18.28 -7.82
CA ASP A 158 -16.00 -19.47 -8.60
C ASP A 158 -15.22 -19.65 -9.92
N GLU A 159 -14.41 -18.68 -10.37
CA GLU A 159 -13.83 -18.70 -11.74
C GLU A 159 -12.31 -18.46 -11.83
N LEU A 160 -11.52 -19.13 -10.99
CA LEU A 160 -10.08 -19.32 -11.26
C LEU A 160 -9.82 -20.67 -11.95
N PRO A 161 -9.27 -20.70 -13.19
CA PRO A 161 -8.76 -21.94 -13.79
C PRO A 161 -7.56 -22.48 -13.00
N ARG A 162 -7.51 -23.78 -12.72
CA ARG A 162 -6.38 -24.40 -11.99
C ARG A 162 -5.08 -24.43 -12.82
N GLY A 163 -3.96 -24.02 -12.21
CA GLY A 163 -2.62 -24.49 -12.61
C GLY A 163 -2.00 -23.89 -13.87
N THR A 164 -2.07 -22.57 -14.06
CA THR A 164 -1.25 -21.86 -15.07
C THR A 164 -0.15 -21.03 -14.39
N ASP A 165 0.98 -20.82 -15.07
CA ASP A 165 2.12 -20.03 -14.55
C ASP A 165 1.72 -18.60 -14.12
N ASN A 166 0.71 -18.02 -14.78
CA ASN A 166 0.17 -16.70 -14.44
C ASN A 166 -0.61 -16.72 -13.12
N ASN A 167 -1.31 -17.81 -12.81
CA ASN A 167 -2.08 -17.96 -11.58
C ASN A 167 -1.15 -18.20 -10.38
N GLU A 168 -0.05 -18.92 -10.59
CA GLU A 168 0.99 -19.11 -9.59
C GLU A 168 1.69 -17.79 -9.24
N ALA A 169 2.08 -17.01 -10.25
CA ALA A 169 2.66 -15.68 -10.04
C ALA A 169 1.66 -14.73 -9.34
N PHE A 170 0.39 -14.75 -9.74
CA PHE A 170 -0.68 -13.97 -9.11
C PHE A 170 -0.88 -14.35 -7.64
N ALA A 171 -1.07 -15.64 -7.34
CA ALA A 171 -1.29 -16.13 -5.99
C ALA A 171 -0.12 -15.73 -5.07
N ARG A 172 1.13 -15.88 -5.53
CA ARG A 172 2.31 -15.43 -4.77
C ARG A 172 2.37 -13.94 -4.54
N ASN A 173 1.97 -13.14 -5.54
CA ASN A 173 1.93 -11.68 -5.40
C ASN A 173 0.92 -11.27 -4.32
N VAL A 174 -0.29 -11.83 -4.37
CA VAL A 174 -1.36 -11.59 -3.38
C VAL A 174 -0.91 -12.01 -1.97
N LEU A 175 -0.33 -13.20 -1.84
CA LEU A 175 0.18 -13.71 -0.56
C LEU A 175 1.28 -12.82 0.01
N SER A 176 2.30 -12.50 -0.80
CA SER A 176 3.45 -11.71 -0.34
C SER A 176 3.10 -10.27 0.04
N HIS A 177 2.14 -9.64 -0.64
CA HIS A 177 1.61 -8.33 -0.26
C HIS A 177 0.94 -8.35 1.12
N ASN A 178 0.33 -9.47 1.48
CA ASN A 178 -0.35 -9.67 2.77
C ASN A 178 0.57 -10.27 3.85
N GLY A 179 1.89 -10.20 3.65
CA GLY A 179 2.88 -10.72 4.61
C GLY A 179 2.94 -12.26 4.67
N VAL A 180 2.28 -12.96 3.74
CA VAL A 180 2.24 -14.41 3.67
C VAL A 180 3.35 -14.91 2.74
N ARG A 181 4.25 -15.74 3.28
CA ARG A 181 5.37 -16.28 2.52
C ARG A 181 5.09 -17.69 2.05
N VAL A 182 5.62 -18.04 0.88
CA VAL A 182 5.68 -19.42 0.42
C VAL A 182 7.12 -19.91 0.58
N ASN A 183 7.34 -21.06 1.21
CA ASN A 183 8.67 -21.55 1.60
C ASN A 183 9.57 -21.95 0.42
N LYS A 184 9.00 -22.33 -0.72
CA LYS A 184 9.71 -22.85 -1.89
C LYS A 184 9.30 -22.12 -3.17
N LEU A 185 10.13 -22.30 -4.20
CA LEU A 185 9.87 -21.81 -5.55
C LEU A 185 8.65 -22.51 -6.18
N PRO A 186 8.05 -21.90 -7.23
CA PRO A 186 7.02 -22.54 -8.05
C PRO A 186 7.38 -23.93 -8.54
N CYS A 187 6.38 -24.78 -8.68
CA CYS A 187 6.54 -26.10 -9.26
C CYS A 187 6.64 -25.99 -10.80
N SER A 188 7.78 -26.40 -11.38
CA SER A 188 7.99 -26.46 -12.83
C SER A 188 8.10 -27.91 -13.29
N GLY A 189 6.96 -28.57 -13.50
CA GLY A 189 6.90 -29.96 -14.01
C GLY A 189 7.34 -31.06 -13.02
N SER A 190 7.65 -30.71 -11.78
CA SER A 190 7.95 -31.62 -10.67
C SER A 190 7.04 -31.31 -9.48
N THR A 191 6.71 -32.31 -8.67
CA THR A 191 5.93 -32.18 -7.43
C THR A 191 6.81 -32.23 -6.17
N SER A 192 8.12 -32.42 -6.33
CA SER A 192 9.08 -32.52 -5.23
C SER A 192 9.90 -31.23 -5.09
N ASN A 193 10.16 -30.79 -3.85
CA ASN A 193 10.99 -29.60 -3.55
C ASN A 193 10.48 -28.27 -4.14
N CYS A 194 9.20 -28.18 -4.40
CA CYS A 194 8.49 -26.94 -4.73
C CYS A 194 7.23 -26.83 -3.86
N THR A 195 6.56 -25.69 -3.96
CA THR A 195 5.23 -25.48 -3.39
C THR A 195 4.43 -24.76 -4.46
N ASP A 196 3.26 -25.29 -4.82
CA ASP A 196 2.40 -24.69 -5.84
C ASP A 196 1.26 -23.97 -5.13
N VAL A 197 0.96 -22.73 -5.49
CA VAL A 197 -0.16 -21.96 -4.92
C VAL A 197 -1.12 -21.45 -5.99
N GLY A 198 -0.78 -21.60 -7.27
CA GLY A 198 -1.59 -21.20 -8.43
C GLY A 198 -2.79 -22.09 -8.69
N GLY A 199 -2.87 -23.26 -8.04
CA GLY A 199 -4.04 -24.13 -8.04
C GLY A 199 -4.97 -23.94 -6.85
N LEU A 200 -4.66 -23.03 -5.92
CA LEU A 200 -5.53 -22.74 -4.78
C LEU A 200 -6.87 -22.15 -5.24
N LYS A 201 -7.95 -22.60 -4.61
CA LYS A 201 -9.25 -21.95 -4.78
C LYS A 201 -9.20 -20.56 -4.18
N PRO A 202 -9.95 -19.58 -4.71
CA PRO A 202 -9.79 -18.23 -4.23
C PRO A 202 -10.32 -18.05 -2.79
N GLU A 203 -11.20 -18.91 -2.27
CA GLU A 203 -11.55 -18.92 -0.84
C GLU A 203 -10.34 -19.30 0.02
N THR A 204 -9.56 -20.28 -0.43
CA THR A 204 -8.34 -20.72 0.24
C THR A 204 -7.28 -19.62 0.23
N LEU A 205 -7.13 -18.93 -0.90
CA LEU A 205 -6.23 -17.78 -1.03
C LEU A 205 -6.67 -16.60 -0.13
N GLN A 206 -7.97 -16.32 -0.07
CA GLN A 206 -8.55 -15.29 0.79
C GLN A 206 -8.44 -15.65 2.26
N PHE A 207 -8.62 -16.93 2.62
CA PHE A 207 -8.39 -17.37 3.99
C PHE A 207 -6.92 -17.18 4.40
N ALA A 208 -5.96 -17.49 3.53
CA ALA A 208 -4.54 -17.31 3.82
C ALA A 208 -4.17 -15.83 4.07
N THR A 209 -4.70 -14.92 3.25
CA THR A 209 -4.49 -13.47 3.43
C THR A 209 -5.19 -12.93 4.67
N TYR A 210 -6.44 -13.35 4.92
CA TYR A 210 -7.18 -13.07 6.15
C TYR A 210 -6.38 -13.50 7.39
N LEU A 211 -5.89 -14.73 7.40
CA LEU A 211 -5.09 -15.26 8.49
C LEU A 211 -3.83 -14.42 8.72
N GLY A 212 -3.14 -14.01 7.65
CA GLY A 212 -1.98 -13.12 7.73
C GLY A 212 -2.28 -11.79 8.43
N SER A 213 -3.45 -11.21 8.19
CA SER A 213 -3.90 -9.99 8.87
C SER A 213 -4.21 -10.22 10.36
N GLU A 214 -4.86 -11.34 10.71
CA GLU A 214 -5.27 -11.66 12.08
C GLU A 214 -4.09 -12.00 12.99
N VAL A 215 -3.07 -12.67 12.45
CA VAL A 215 -1.83 -12.95 13.19
C VAL A 215 -0.83 -11.79 13.17
N ASN A 216 -1.24 -10.61 12.67
CA ASN A 216 -0.45 -9.37 12.59
C ASN A 216 0.89 -9.54 11.85
N CYS A 217 0.88 -10.26 10.72
CA CYS A 217 2.07 -10.49 9.89
C CYS A 217 2.72 -9.22 9.33
N ALA A 218 2.03 -8.07 9.38
CA ALA A 218 2.51 -6.80 8.83
C ALA A 218 3.83 -6.30 9.48
N SER A 219 4.13 -6.73 10.71
CA SER A 219 5.32 -6.29 11.46
C SER A 219 6.50 -7.28 11.41
N THR A 220 6.33 -8.50 10.91
CA THR A 220 7.35 -9.55 11.00
C THR A 220 7.42 -10.38 9.72
N THR A 221 8.58 -10.36 9.06
CA THR A 221 8.91 -11.06 7.79
C THR A 221 8.79 -12.60 7.86
N HIS A 222 8.23 -13.17 8.93
CA HIS A 222 8.28 -14.61 9.24
C HIS A 222 7.00 -15.19 9.90
N CYS A 223 5.90 -14.44 10.02
CA CYS A 223 4.80 -14.88 10.87
C CYS A 223 3.92 -15.99 10.24
N LEU A 224 3.59 -15.89 8.94
CA LEU A 224 2.84 -16.92 8.19
C LEU A 224 3.64 -17.46 7.00
N VAL A 225 3.90 -18.76 6.99
CA VAL A 225 4.63 -19.45 5.91
C VAL A 225 3.82 -20.64 5.41
N ILE A 226 3.37 -20.57 4.16
CA ILE A 226 2.80 -21.70 3.43
C ILE A 226 3.93 -22.66 3.06
N THR A 227 3.79 -23.92 3.47
CA THR A 227 4.75 -25.00 3.22
C THR A 227 4.31 -25.97 2.13
N GLY A 228 3.02 -25.97 1.82
CA GLY A 228 2.35 -26.78 0.81
C GLY A 228 1.03 -26.14 0.38
N GLY A 229 0.63 -26.37 -0.87
CA GLY A 229 -0.54 -25.76 -1.52
C GLY A 229 -1.23 -26.72 -2.48
N SER A 230 -1.17 -26.51 -3.79
CA SER A 230 -1.83 -27.35 -4.79
C SER A 230 -0.99 -28.50 -5.36
N GLU A 231 0.20 -28.76 -4.81
CA GLU A 231 1.06 -29.85 -5.28
C GLU A 231 0.51 -31.25 -4.98
N ASN A 232 0.74 -32.19 -5.90
CA ASN A 232 0.09 -33.50 -5.91
C ASN A 232 0.69 -34.46 -4.88
N HIS A 233 0.24 -34.36 -3.63
CA HIS A 233 0.42 -35.37 -2.58
C HIS A 233 -0.85 -35.44 -1.70
N SER A 234 -1.20 -36.63 -1.22
CA SER A 234 -2.54 -36.92 -0.68
C SER A 234 -2.48 -37.56 0.71
N HIS A 235 -3.13 -36.91 1.67
CA HIS A 235 -3.76 -37.55 2.82
C HIS A 235 -5.21 -37.05 2.93
N SER A 236 -6.07 -37.86 3.56
CA SER A 236 -7.53 -37.77 3.44
C SER A 236 -8.16 -36.49 4.01
N CYS A 237 -9.29 -36.15 3.38
CA CYS A 237 -10.13 -34.96 3.45
C CYS A 237 -9.46 -33.67 2.94
N CYS A 238 -10.03 -33.12 1.85
CA CYS A 238 -9.48 -31.98 1.11
C CYS A 238 -8.10 -32.21 0.47
N LEU A 239 -8.10 -32.63 -0.80
CA LEU A 239 -6.88 -32.86 -1.56
C LEU A 239 -6.17 -31.53 -1.90
N HIS A 240 -4.84 -31.51 -1.77
CA HIS A 240 -3.99 -30.42 -2.26
C HIS A 240 -4.30 -30.06 -3.71
N ARG A 241 -4.37 -31.08 -4.59
CA ARG A 241 -4.68 -30.90 -6.03
C ARG A 241 -6.00 -30.17 -6.29
N ASP A 242 -6.91 -30.19 -5.32
CA ASP A 242 -8.21 -29.54 -5.47
C ASP A 242 -8.24 -28.06 -5.05
N GLY A 243 -7.12 -27.55 -4.51
CA GLY A 243 -6.95 -26.15 -4.15
C GLY A 243 -7.65 -25.72 -2.86
N HIS A 244 -8.25 -26.67 -2.14
CA HIS A 244 -8.93 -26.43 -0.87
C HIS A 244 -7.97 -26.43 0.33
N LYS A 245 -6.78 -27.01 0.16
CA LYS A 245 -5.86 -27.27 1.26
C LYS A 245 -4.59 -26.41 1.15
N ILE A 246 -4.15 -25.87 2.27
CA ILE A 246 -2.84 -25.24 2.45
C ILE A 246 -2.18 -25.81 3.70
N ASP A 247 -0.87 -26.03 3.62
CA ASP A 247 -0.05 -26.41 4.77
C ASP A 247 0.63 -25.17 5.31
N LEU A 248 0.51 -24.93 6.60
CA LEU A 248 1.12 -23.79 7.26
C LEU A 248 2.20 -24.26 8.21
N ARG A 249 3.37 -23.64 8.14
CA ARG A 249 4.44 -23.87 9.12
C ARG A 249 3.94 -23.58 10.53
N LEU A 250 4.30 -24.44 11.48
CA LEU A 250 4.02 -24.18 12.89
C LEU A 250 4.69 -22.89 13.38
N ASN A 251 3.91 -22.03 14.04
CA ASN A 251 4.36 -20.85 14.76
C ASN A 251 3.39 -20.60 15.93
N ASN A 252 3.86 -19.98 17.01
CA ASN A 252 3.06 -19.59 18.18
C ASN A 252 1.82 -18.77 17.80
N ASP A 253 1.93 -17.85 16.84
CA ASP A 253 0.81 -16.99 16.43
C ASP A 253 -0.30 -17.80 15.76
N ILE A 254 0.06 -18.64 14.78
CA ILE A 254 -0.86 -19.55 14.06
C ILE A 254 -1.46 -20.57 15.03
N ASN A 255 -0.61 -21.14 15.91
CA ASN A 255 -1.04 -22.09 16.92
C ASN A 255 -2.10 -21.48 17.83
N SER A 256 -1.87 -20.24 18.31
CA SER A 256 -2.79 -19.52 19.19
C SER A 256 -4.06 -19.12 18.44
N PHE A 257 -3.95 -18.72 17.18
CA PHE A 257 -5.11 -18.35 16.37
C PHE A 257 -6.11 -19.51 16.27
N PHE A 258 -5.65 -20.70 15.87
CA PHE A 258 -6.55 -21.85 15.73
C PHE A 258 -7.06 -22.34 17.09
N THR A 259 -6.21 -22.41 18.12
CA THR A 259 -6.65 -22.92 19.43
C THR A 259 -7.62 -21.98 20.15
N ASN A 260 -7.56 -20.67 19.88
CA ASN A 260 -8.43 -19.69 20.53
C ASN A 260 -9.72 -19.42 19.73
N ASN A 261 -9.66 -19.44 18.39
CA ASN A 261 -10.79 -19.04 17.54
C ASN A 261 -11.56 -20.23 16.95
N PHE A 262 -10.97 -21.44 16.91
CA PHE A 262 -11.61 -22.62 16.34
C PHE A 262 -11.99 -23.62 17.43
N ARG A 263 -13.12 -24.30 17.25
CA ARG A 263 -13.59 -25.33 18.17
C ARG A 263 -12.82 -26.62 17.91
N ARG A 264 -12.19 -27.17 18.95
CA ARG A 264 -11.60 -28.52 18.90
C ARG A 264 -12.68 -29.56 18.64
N ASP A 265 -12.46 -30.43 17.66
CA ASP A 265 -13.45 -31.40 17.18
C ASP A 265 -12.83 -32.79 16.95
N GLY A 266 -12.18 -33.33 17.98
CA GLY A 266 -11.60 -34.67 17.94
C GLY A 266 -10.16 -34.69 17.40
N SER A 267 -9.86 -35.70 16.59
CA SER A 267 -8.54 -35.93 16.01
C SER A 267 -8.59 -36.73 14.71
N ARG A 268 -7.74 -36.38 13.74
CA ARG A 268 -7.54 -37.13 12.49
C ARG A 268 -6.21 -37.87 12.55
N GLY A 269 -6.21 -39.19 12.46
CA GLY A 269 -4.96 -39.97 12.56
C GLY A 269 -4.21 -39.85 13.90
N GLY A 270 -4.88 -39.35 14.94
CA GLY A 270 -4.28 -39.02 16.25
C GLY A 270 -3.95 -37.54 16.43
N ASP A 271 -3.93 -36.76 15.35
CA ASP A 271 -3.59 -35.34 15.36
C ASP A 271 -4.81 -34.47 15.72
N PRO A 272 -4.68 -33.46 16.62
CA PRO A 272 -5.79 -32.62 17.04
C PRO A 272 -6.47 -31.90 15.87
N LEU A 273 -7.79 -32.04 15.76
CA LEU A 273 -8.61 -31.39 14.74
C LEU A 273 -9.40 -30.22 15.31
N TYR A 274 -9.51 -29.14 14.54
CA TYR A 274 -10.24 -27.92 14.87
C TYR A 274 -11.16 -27.53 13.72
N ARG A 275 -12.36 -27.04 14.04
CA ARG A 275 -13.34 -26.54 13.08
C ARG A 275 -13.75 -25.12 13.40
N GLY A 276 -13.91 -24.31 12.36
CA GLY A 276 -14.34 -22.93 12.47
C GLY A 276 -14.92 -22.44 11.15
N THR A 277 -15.16 -21.14 11.09
CA THR A 277 -15.63 -20.46 9.89
C THR A 277 -14.89 -19.15 9.74
N PHE A 278 -14.58 -18.75 8.51
CA PHE A 278 -14.14 -17.39 8.22
C PHE A 278 -15.24 -16.66 7.44
N ARG A 279 -15.32 -15.34 7.62
CA ARG A 279 -16.33 -14.52 6.92
C ARG A 279 -15.75 -14.06 5.59
N LEU A 280 -16.47 -14.35 4.51
CA LEU A 280 -16.17 -13.85 3.18
C LEU A 280 -17.38 -13.09 2.65
N GLY A 281 -17.32 -11.76 2.70
CA GLY A 281 -18.49 -10.92 2.44
C GLY A 281 -19.64 -11.27 3.39
N ASN A 282 -20.76 -11.73 2.83
CA ASN A 282 -21.95 -12.15 3.60
C ASN A 282 -22.00 -13.65 3.91
N SER A 283 -21.01 -14.43 3.46
CA SER A 283 -20.97 -15.89 3.62
C SER A 283 -20.03 -16.30 4.75
N ASN A 284 -20.41 -17.34 5.49
CA ASN A 284 -19.52 -18.03 6.42
C ASN A 284 -18.97 -19.26 5.73
N VAL A 285 -17.67 -19.27 5.48
CA VAL A 285 -17.00 -20.37 4.78
C VAL A 285 -16.40 -21.31 5.82
N PRO A 286 -16.70 -22.63 5.78
CA PRO A 286 -16.20 -23.58 6.75
C PRO A 286 -14.70 -23.83 6.57
N VAL A 287 -13.99 -23.99 7.68
CA VAL A 287 -12.55 -24.28 7.71
C VAL A 287 -12.29 -25.40 8.72
N ILE A 288 -11.50 -26.38 8.30
CA ILE A 288 -11.02 -27.49 9.12
C ILE A 288 -9.51 -27.37 9.20
N ALA A 289 -8.96 -27.33 10.41
CA ALA A 289 -7.52 -27.24 10.65
C ALA A 289 -7.07 -28.42 11.50
N VAL A 290 -6.12 -29.21 11.02
CA VAL A 290 -5.52 -30.34 11.73
C VAL A 290 -4.09 -29.97 12.09
N ARG A 291 -3.73 -30.16 13.36
CA ARG A 291 -2.38 -29.86 13.84
C ARG A 291 -1.53 -31.12 13.78
N GLU A 292 -0.71 -31.23 12.74
CA GLU A 292 0.29 -32.29 12.63
C GLU A 292 1.59 -31.91 13.36
N ASN A 293 2.58 -32.82 13.34
CA ASN A 293 3.81 -32.66 14.11
C ASN A 293 4.71 -31.51 13.62
N ASP A 294 4.66 -31.17 12.34
CA ASP A 294 5.55 -30.19 11.70
C ASP A 294 4.83 -29.08 10.92
N HIS A 295 3.52 -29.20 10.68
CA HIS A 295 2.69 -28.19 10.02
C HIS A 295 1.22 -28.23 10.48
N TRP A 296 0.47 -27.20 10.14
CA TRP A 296 -0.99 -27.20 10.16
C TRP A 296 -1.52 -27.56 8.80
N ASP A 297 -2.43 -28.52 8.79
CA ASP A 297 -3.20 -28.95 7.64
C ASP A 297 -4.53 -28.20 7.62
N VAL A 298 -4.65 -27.18 6.77
CA VAL A 298 -5.84 -26.33 6.74
C VAL A 298 -6.62 -26.54 5.47
N CYS A 299 -7.82 -27.09 5.61
CA CYS A 299 -8.81 -27.18 4.56
C CYS A 299 -9.83 -26.06 4.65
N VAL A 300 -10.02 -25.35 3.53
CA VAL A 300 -10.97 -24.26 3.36
C VAL A 300 -12.07 -24.68 2.41
N ASN A 301 -13.32 -24.44 2.81
CA ASN A 301 -14.53 -24.79 2.06
C ASN A 301 -14.56 -26.26 1.60
N PRO A 302 -14.43 -27.25 2.51
CA PRO A 302 -14.45 -28.67 2.14
C PRO A 302 -15.70 -29.02 1.29
N PRO A 303 -15.56 -29.81 0.21
CA PRO A 303 -16.70 -30.22 -0.62
C PRO A 303 -17.72 -31.04 0.18
N SER A 304 -19.01 -30.90 -0.15
CA SER A 304 -20.11 -31.55 0.57
C SER A 304 -19.97 -33.07 0.58
N GLY A 305 -19.93 -33.67 1.77
CA GLY A 305 -19.71 -35.10 1.98
C GLY A 305 -18.33 -35.44 2.56
N ASP A 306 -17.39 -34.50 2.52
CA ASP A 306 -16.06 -34.63 3.13
C ASP A 306 -16.07 -34.08 4.57
N THR A 307 -17.07 -34.50 5.36
CA THR A 307 -17.21 -34.08 6.76
C THR A 307 -16.31 -34.87 7.69
N ASP A 308 -15.81 -36.04 7.27
CA ASP A 308 -14.97 -36.93 8.08
C ASP A 308 -13.48 -36.75 7.73
N CYS A 309 -13.01 -35.52 7.97
CA CYS A 309 -11.72 -35.29 8.60
C CYS A 309 -11.84 -35.64 10.10
#